data_AF-A0A519T4F2-F1
#
_entry.id   AF-A0A519T4F2-F1
#
_cell.length_a   1.000
_cell.length_b   1.000
_cell.length_c   1.000
_cell.angle_alpha   90.00
_cell.angle_beta   90.00
_cell.angle_gamma   90.00
#
_symmetry.space_group_name_H-M   'P 1'
#
loop_
_entity.id
_entity.type
_entity.pdbx_description
1 polymer ?
#
loop_
_entity_poly.entity_id
_entity_poly.type
_entity_poly.pdbx_seq_one_letter_code
_entity_poly.pdbx_strand_id
1 'polypeptide(L)' 'AVLRGSKIWEGDWAAGRAKAYGITVEELPAHYAKRTLLGEELLSEDIAKAVLVFVDGSLSKSTGNVLNVDGGVAMAFVR' A
#
# COMPACT_ATOMS: atom_id res chain seq x y z
N ALA A 1 1.02 2.09 1.87
CA ALA A 1 2.06 1.10 2.23
C ALA A 1 1.37 -0.19 2.61
N VAL A 2 1.92 -1.34 2.23
CA VAL A 2 1.36 -2.65 2.60
C VAL A 2 1.88 -3.01 3.97
N LEU A 3 0.99 -3.21 4.93
CA LEU A 3 1.36 -3.22 6.35
C LEU A 3 1.22 -4.62 6.96
N ARG A 4 0.13 -5.30 6.63
CA ARG A 4 -0.27 -6.56 7.25
C ARG A 4 0.64 -7.73 6.83
N GLY A 5 1.16 -8.44 7.82
CA GLY A 5 2.02 -9.63 7.63
C GLY A 5 3.48 -9.33 7.26
N SER A 6 3.91 -8.06 7.34
CA SER A 6 5.31 -7.69 7.08
C SER A 6 6.13 -7.58 8.36
N LYS A 7 7.41 -8.00 8.30
CA LYS A 7 8.39 -7.88 9.40
C LYS A 7 8.70 -6.43 9.79
N ILE A 8 8.25 -5.45 9.00
CA ILE A 8 8.38 -4.02 9.30
C ILE A 8 7.47 -3.63 10.48
N TRP A 9 6.40 -4.39 10.74
CA TRP A 9 5.41 -4.10 11.78
C TRP A 9 5.58 -4.88 13.08
N GLU A 10 6.40 -5.92 13.08
CA GLU A 10 6.56 -6.85 14.21
C GLU A 10 7.52 -6.34 15.31
N GLY A 11 7.96 -5.08 15.25
CA GLY A 11 8.96 -4.55 16.18
C GLY A 11 8.92 -3.04 16.41
N ASP A 12 10.04 -2.48 16.84
CA ASP A 12 10.20 -1.10 17.31
C ASP A 12 9.75 -0.03 16.30
N TRP A 13 9.72 -0.36 15.01
CA TRP A 13 9.31 0.56 13.96
C TRP A 13 7.83 0.93 14.07
N ALA A 14 6.93 -0.05 14.23
CA ALA A 14 5.49 0.21 14.38
C ALA A 14 5.20 1.00 15.65
N ALA A 15 5.84 0.60 16.77
CA ALA A 15 5.74 1.32 18.04
C ALA A 15 6.25 2.77 17.94
N GLY A 16 7.36 2.99 17.25
CA GLY A 16 7.90 4.32 17.00
C GLY A 16 6.97 5.20 16.17
N ARG A 17 6.33 4.65 15.15
CA ARG A 17 5.36 5.37 14.30
C ARG A 17 4.05 5.66 15.04
N ALA A 18 3.54 4.69 15.80
CA ALA A 18 2.38 4.84 16.68
C ALA A 18 2.60 6.03 17.62
N LYS A 19 3.73 6.02 18.33
CA LYS A 19 4.13 7.10 19.23
C LYS A 19 4.26 8.45 18.53
N ALA A 20 4.86 8.50 17.34
CA ALA A 20 5.01 9.73 16.58
C ALA A 20 3.67 10.34 16.13
N TYR A 21 2.65 9.50 15.90
CA TYR A 21 1.32 9.93 15.51
C TYR A 21 0.34 10.05 16.68
N GLY A 22 0.73 9.65 17.89
CA GLY A 22 -0.12 9.69 19.08
C GLY A 22 -1.30 8.70 19.03
N ILE A 23 -1.11 7.57 18.35
CA ILE A 23 -2.12 6.51 18.17
C ILE A 23 -1.56 5.15 18.61
N THR A 24 -2.40 4.14 18.75
CA THR A 24 -1.92 2.77 19.03
C THR A 24 -1.39 2.09 17.77
N VAL A 25 -0.69 0.96 17.94
CA VAL A 25 -0.12 0.22 16.80
C VAL A 25 -1.22 -0.32 15.89
N GLU A 26 -2.34 -0.72 16.49
CA GLU A 26 -3.53 -1.27 15.82
C GLU A 26 -4.27 -0.21 15.00
N GLU A 27 -4.14 1.07 15.35
CA GLU A 27 -4.79 2.19 14.65
C GLU A 27 -3.99 2.66 13.43
N LEU A 28 -2.72 2.29 13.32
CA LEU A 28 -1.86 2.75 12.25
C LEU A 28 -2.34 2.38 10.84
N PRO A 29 -2.86 1.16 10.56
CA PRO A 29 -3.39 0.84 9.24
C PRO A 29 -4.51 1.79 8.82
N ALA A 30 -5.47 2.04 9.71
CA ALA A 30 -6.55 3.00 9.48
C ALA A 30 -6.03 4.44 9.33
N HIS A 31 -5.01 4.82 10.11
CA HIS A 31 -4.36 6.12 9.98
C HIS A 31 -3.71 6.31 8.60
N TYR A 32 -3.02 5.30 8.07
CA TYR A 32 -2.44 5.37 6.73
C TYR A 32 -3.49 5.33 5.62
N ALA A 33 -4.53 4.51 5.78
CA ALA A 33 -5.64 4.42 4.83
C ALA A 33 -6.31 5.79 4.61
N LYS A 34 -6.56 6.55 5.67
CA LYS A 34 -7.13 7.92 5.61
C LYS A 34 -6.33 8.93 4.79
N ARG A 35 -5.09 8.62 4.41
CA ARG A 35 -4.22 9.51 3.62
C ARG A 35 -4.30 9.26 2.12
N THR A 36 -5.02 8.21 1.71
CA THR A 36 -5.21 7.84 0.32
C THR A 36 -6.61 8.28 -0.14
N LEU A 37 -6.82 8.45 -1.44
CA LEU A 37 -8.13 8.86 -1.96
C LEU A 37 -9.22 7.80 -1.75
N LEU A 38 -8.85 6.52 -1.73
CA LEU A 38 -9.79 5.43 -1.50
C LEU A 38 -10.12 5.24 -0.02
N GLY A 39 -9.25 5.68 0.90
CA GLY A 39 -9.51 5.51 2.34
C GLY A 39 -9.41 4.06 2.83
N GLU A 40 -8.87 3.17 2.01
CA GLU A 40 -8.78 1.72 2.28
C GLU A 40 -7.37 1.28 2.68
N GLU A 41 -7.30 0.21 3.46
CA GLU A 41 -6.05 -0.48 3.76
C GLU A 41 -5.59 -1.24 2.51
N LEU A 42 -4.29 -1.17 2.20
CA LEU A 42 -3.69 -1.96 1.13
C LEU A 42 -3.01 -3.21 1.68
N LEU A 43 -3.37 -4.33 1.09
CA LEU A 43 -2.86 -5.63 1.47
C LEU A 43 -1.87 -6.18 0.44
N SER A 44 -1.16 -7.24 0.82
CA SER A 44 -0.18 -7.90 -0.06
C SER A 44 -0.86 -8.54 -1.27
N GLU A 45 -2.09 -9.00 -1.07
CA GLU A 45 -2.95 -9.59 -2.09
C GLU A 45 -3.30 -8.58 -3.19
N ASP A 46 -3.42 -7.29 -2.87
CA ASP A 46 -3.72 -6.26 -3.86
C ASP A 46 -2.51 -5.98 -4.77
N ILE A 47 -1.30 -6.04 -4.21
CA ILE A 47 -0.06 -6.03 -5.00
C ILE A 47 0.01 -7.28 -5.89
N ALA A 48 -0.29 -8.46 -5.32
CA ALA A 48 -0.25 -9.71 -6.07
C ALA A 48 -1.22 -9.71 -7.26
N LYS A 49 -2.44 -9.18 -7.09
CA LYS A 49 -3.41 -9.02 -8.20
C LYS A 49 -2.86 -8.11 -9.30
N ALA A 50 -2.23 -7.00 -8.94
CA ALA A 50 -1.63 -6.09 -9.91
C ALA A 50 -0.47 -6.74 -10.69
N VAL A 51 0.37 -7.51 -10.00
CA VAL A 51 1.42 -8.31 -10.64
C VAL A 51 0.82 -9.33 -11.60
N LEU A 52 -0.26 -10.01 -11.22
CA LEU A 52 -0.92 -11.00 -12.06
C LEU A 52 -1.34 -10.41 -13.41
N VAL A 53 -1.95 -9.21 -13.42
CA VAL A 53 -2.37 -8.52 -14.65
C VAL A 53 -1.20 -8.24 -15.61
N PHE A 54 0.02 -8.06 -15.10
CA PHE A 54 1.22 -7.90 -15.95
C PHE A 54 1.68 -9.21 -16.59
N VAL A 55 1.42 -10.37 -15.97
CA VAL A 55 2.00 -11.66 -16.37
C VAL A 55 1.00 -12.64 -16.97
N ASP A 56 -0.31 -12.42 -16.79
CA ASP A 56 -1.36 -13.32 -17.26
C ASP A 56 -1.75 -13.15 -18.75
N GLY A 57 -1.11 -12.20 -19.44
CA GLY A 57 -1.35 -11.90 -20.85
C GLY A 57 -2.42 -10.84 -21.12
N SER A 58 -3.12 -10.35 -20.08
CA SER A 58 -4.13 -9.28 -20.20
C SER A 58 -3.56 -8.00 -20.83
N LEU A 59 -2.27 -7.73 -20.61
CA LEU A 59 -1.55 -6.56 -21.13
C LEU A 59 -0.58 -6.91 -22.27
N SER A 60 -0.89 -7.91 -23.11
CA SER A 60 0.00 -8.43 -24.18
C SER A 60 0.57 -7.40 -25.18
N LYS A 61 -0.05 -6.22 -25.31
CA LYS A 61 0.41 -5.13 -26.19
C LYS A 61 0.97 -3.92 -25.43
N SER A 62 1.22 -4.05 -24.13
CA SER A 62 1.60 -2.96 -23.24
C SER A 62 2.97 -3.22 -22.62
N THR A 63 3.86 -2.22 -22.59
CA THR A 63 5.19 -2.33 -21.98
C THR A 63 5.64 -0.98 -21.42
N GLY A 64 6.56 -0.99 -20.45
CA GLY A 64 7.10 0.21 -19.82
C GLY A 64 6.12 0.98 -18.91
N ASN A 65 4.99 0.37 -18.55
CA ASN A 65 3.98 1.03 -17.72
C ASN A 65 4.32 0.98 -16.23
N VAL A 66 3.82 1.98 -15.51
CA VAL A 66 3.74 1.98 -14.05
C VAL A 66 2.27 1.78 -13.68
N LEU A 67 1.99 0.81 -12.80
CA LEU A 67 0.67 0.60 -12.21
C LEU A 67 0.74 0.90 -10.72
N ASN A 68 0.14 2.02 -10.31
CA ASN A 68 0.05 2.39 -8.91
C ASN A 68 -0.92 1.45 -8.17
N VAL A 69 -0.47 0.93 -7.03
CA VAL A 69 -1.31 0.21 -6.06
C VAL A 69 -1.06 0.84 -4.69
N ASP A 70 -1.55 2.06 -4.53
CA ASP A 70 -1.25 2.91 -3.36
C ASP A 70 -2.50 3.51 -2.69
N GLY A 71 -3.71 3.13 -3.14
CA GLY A 71 -4.97 3.65 -2.62
C GLY A 71 -5.32 5.04 -3.17
N GLY A 72 -4.55 5.54 -4.14
CA GLY A 72 -4.72 6.88 -4.70
C GLY A 72 -3.88 7.91 -3.94
N VAL A 73 -2.56 7.76 -3.92
CA VAL A 73 -1.66 8.82 -3.44
C VAL A 73 -1.48 9.84 -4.57
N ALA A 74 -2.23 10.94 -4.54
CA ALA A 74 -2.28 11.90 -5.66
C ALA A 74 -0.90 12.43 -6.11
N MET A 75 0.04 12.59 -5.17
CA MET A 75 1.40 13.03 -5.47
C MET A 75 2.24 11.99 -6.23
N ALA A 76 1.80 10.74 -6.25
CA ALA A 76 2.48 9.62 -6.92
C ALA A 76 1.86 9.29 -8.29
N PHE A 77 0.89 10.07 -8.75
CA PHE A 77 0.29 9.87 -10.08
C PHE A 77 1.30 10.18 -11.17
N VAL A 78 1.56 9.16 -11.99
CA VAL A 78 2.38 9.29 -13.19
C VAL A 78 1.68 10.19 -14.22
N ARG A 79 2.48 10.95 -14.98
CA ARG A 79 2.00 11.90 -16.01
C ARG A 79 2.43 11.43 -17.39
#